data_AF-A0A0F2Q7U3-F1
#
_entry.id   AF-A0A0F2Q7U3-F1
#
_cell.length_a   1.000
_cell.length_b   1.000
_cell.length_c   1.000
_cell.angle_alpha   90.00
_cell.angle_beta   90.00
_cell.angle_gamma   90.00
#
_symmetry.space_group_name_H-M   'P 1'
#
loop_
_entity.id
_entity.type
_entity.pdbx_description
1 polymer ?
#
loop_
_entity_poly.entity_id
_entity_poly.type
_entity_poly.pdbx_seq_one_letter_code
_entity_poly.pdbx_strand_id
1 'polypeptide(L)'
;MGKSRNNQKRGDGEEMIKNVFIYLVLFATLMMIIGGSVGAFMALADIVAPSPYYQTFEDFKRWSNGAEKPQNSGETQKYSEEELKKQYDVMIADQEEKQISRAKNSLIKSFGWIVIPFPVFMYFQKSLSKKEDTI
;
A
#
# COMPACT_ATOMS: atom_id res chain seq x y z
N MET A 1 -17.37 37.09 -45.37
CA MET A 1 -16.10 37.09 -44.60
C MET A 1 -16.22 36.48 -43.19
N GLY A 2 -17.13 35.51 -42.95
CA GLY A 2 -17.42 34.97 -41.60
C GLY A 2 -16.94 33.53 -41.31
N LYS A 3 -16.35 32.82 -42.29
CA LYS A 3 -16.00 31.40 -42.16
C LYS A 3 -14.69 31.15 -41.37
N SER A 4 -13.80 32.14 -41.33
CA SER A 4 -12.49 32.01 -40.67
C SER A 4 -12.57 32.08 -39.14
N ARG A 5 -13.39 33.00 -38.58
CA ARG A 5 -13.51 33.18 -37.12
C ARG A 5 -14.11 31.97 -36.39
N ASN A 6 -15.03 31.24 -37.03
CA ASN A 6 -15.68 30.08 -36.42
C ASN A 6 -14.77 28.85 -36.35
N ASN A 7 -13.86 28.68 -37.33
CA ASN A 7 -12.86 27.60 -37.27
C ASN A 7 -11.78 27.90 -36.23
N GLN A 8 -11.39 29.17 -36.08
CA GLN A 8 -10.38 29.59 -35.09
C GLN A 8 -10.88 29.41 -33.65
N LYS A 9 -12.14 29.74 -33.34
CA LYS A 9 -12.75 29.47 -32.02
C LYS A 9 -12.90 27.97 -31.71
N ARG A 10 -13.12 27.13 -32.71
CA ARG A 10 -13.21 25.68 -32.53
C ARG A 10 -11.86 25.07 -32.18
N GLY A 11 -10.78 25.51 -32.83
CA GLY A 11 -9.42 25.06 -32.53
C GLY A 11 -8.95 25.45 -31.12
N ASP A 12 -9.25 26.67 -30.69
CA ASP A 12 -8.88 27.20 -29.36
C ASP A 12 -9.56 26.42 -28.21
N GLY A 13 -10.86 26.12 -28.36
CA GLY A 13 -11.59 25.32 -27.36
C GLY A 13 -11.12 23.86 -27.28
N GLU A 14 -10.81 23.23 -28.41
CA GLU A 14 -10.28 21.87 -28.45
C GLU A 14 -8.90 21.76 -27.79
N GLU A 15 -8.05 22.77 -28.00
CA GLU A 15 -6.73 22.87 -27.40
C GLU A 15 -6.80 23.05 -25.87
N MET A 16 -7.72 23.87 -25.38
CA MET A 16 -7.97 24.03 -23.95
C MET A 16 -8.44 22.71 -23.31
N ILE A 17 -9.38 21.99 -23.94
CA ILE A 17 -9.88 20.70 -23.43
C ILE A 17 -8.74 19.67 -23.38
N LYS A 18 -7.89 19.62 -24.41
CA LYS A 18 -6.73 18.73 -24.45
C LYS A 18 -5.75 19.03 -23.32
N ASN A 19 -5.46 20.30 -23.04
CA ASN A 19 -4.58 20.68 -21.93
C ASN A 19 -5.18 20.24 -20.58
N VAL A 20 -6.47 20.49 -20.33
CA VAL A 20 -7.14 20.05 -19.09
C VAL A 20 -7.04 18.53 -18.93
N PHE A 21 -7.29 17.77 -19.99
CA PHE A 21 -7.14 16.31 -19.96
C PHE A 21 -5.73 15.88 -19.59
N ILE A 22 -4.70 16.47 -20.22
CA ILE A 22 -3.30 16.14 -19.92
C ILE A 22 -2.97 16.43 -18.46
N TYR A 23 -3.36 17.60 -17.92
CA TYR A 23 -3.11 17.93 -16.52
C TYR A 23 -3.86 17.02 -15.55
N LEU A 24 -5.08 16.59 -15.87
CA LEU A 24 -5.82 15.62 -15.04
C LEU A 24 -5.12 14.26 -15.00
N VAL A 25 -4.64 13.77 -16.14
CA VAL A 25 -3.88 12.52 -16.20
C VAL A 25 -2.58 12.63 -15.40
N LEU A 26 -1.83 13.72 -15.59
CA LEU A 26 -0.59 13.96 -14.85
C LEU A 26 -0.85 14.04 -13.35
N PHE A 27 -1.89 14.74 -12.93
CA PHE A 27 -2.30 14.82 -11.53
C PHE A 27 -2.64 13.43 -10.96
N ALA A 28 -3.44 12.63 -11.66
CA ALA A 28 -3.79 11.28 -11.23
C ALA A 28 -2.54 10.38 -11.10
N THR A 29 -1.63 10.43 -12.10
CA THR A 29 -0.38 9.68 -12.05
C THR A 29 0.55 10.13 -10.91
N LEU A 30 0.61 11.43 -10.64
CA LEU A 30 1.38 11.98 -9.54
C LEU A 30 0.84 11.50 -8.19
N MET A 31 -0.48 11.53 -8.00
CA MET A 31 -1.12 11.03 -6.78
C MET A 31 -0.87 9.53 -6.56
N MET A 32 -0.90 8.74 -7.64
CA MET A 32 -0.57 7.31 -7.56
C MET A 32 0.89 7.07 -7.16
N ILE A 33 1.83 7.81 -7.72
CA ILE A 33 3.26 7.70 -7.39
C ILE A 33 3.52 8.09 -5.93
N ILE A 34 2.89 9.18 -5.45
CA ILE A 34 3.02 9.61 -4.05
C ILE A 34 2.46 8.53 -3.11
N GLY A 35 1.26 8.02 -3.39
CA GLY A 35 0.65 6.97 -2.58
C GLY A 35 1.48 5.69 -2.55
N GLY A 36 2.02 5.26 -3.70
CA GLY A 36 2.94 4.14 -3.79
C GLY A 36 4.23 4.37 -3.01
N SER A 37 4.81 5.57 -3.06
CA SER A 37 6.06 5.90 -2.35
C SER A 37 5.90 5.87 -0.84
N VAL A 38 4.82 6.45 -0.31
CA VAL A 38 4.49 6.39 1.12
C VAL A 38 4.29 4.95 1.57
N GLY A 39 3.55 4.14 0.80
CA GLY A 39 3.35 2.74 1.10
C GLY A 39 4.64 1.92 1.07
N ALA A 40 5.54 2.19 0.12
CA ALA A 40 6.85 1.53 0.05
C ALA A 40 7.70 1.85 1.28
N PHE A 41 7.70 3.11 1.71
CA PHE A 41 8.43 3.52 2.91
C PHE A 41 7.87 2.85 4.17
N MET A 42 6.54 2.83 4.35
CA MET A 42 5.90 2.13 5.47
C MET A 42 6.26 0.64 5.48
N ALA A 43 6.16 -0.03 4.33
CA ALA A 43 6.49 -1.44 4.22
C ALA A 43 7.98 -1.73 4.53
N LEU A 44 8.90 -0.85 4.13
CA LEU A 44 10.31 -0.96 4.49
C LEU A 44 10.53 -0.77 5.99
N ALA A 45 9.84 0.19 6.60
CA ALA A 45 9.88 0.39 8.05
C ALA A 45 9.40 -0.86 8.79
N ASP A 46 8.28 -1.46 8.37
CA ASP A 46 7.73 -2.68 8.97
C ASP A 46 8.63 -3.92 8.77
N ILE A 47 9.50 -3.94 7.76
CA ILE A 47 10.50 -5.00 7.56
C ILE A 47 11.70 -4.82 8.51
N VAL A 48 12.16 -3.58 8.70
CA VAL A 48 13.36 -3.27 9.50
C VAL A 48 13.04 -3.23 10.99
N ALA A 49 11.87 -2.71 11.34
CA ALA A 49 11.39 -2.53 12.70
C ALA A 49 9.93 -3.02 12.79
N PRO A 50 9.69 -4.34 12.74
CA PRO A 50 8.34 -4.88 12.89
C PRO A 50 7.75 -4.45 14.23
N SER A 51 6.45 -4.14 14.24
CA SER A 51 5.77 -3.71 15.46
C SER A 51 5.85 -4.80 16.54
N PRO A 52 6.32 -4.48 17.75
CA PRO A 52 6.49 -5.47 18.81
C PRO A 52 5.13 -6.02 19.25
N TYR A 53 5.07 -7.33 19.45
CA TYR A 53 3.86 -7.97 19.95
C TYR A 53 3.70 -7.71 21.45
N TYR A 54 2.58 -7.10 21.85
CA TYR A 54 2.33 -6.65 23.22
C TYR A 54 1.58 -7.64 24.12
N GLN A 55 1.32 -8.88 23.68
CA GLN A 55 0.68 -9.86 24.56
C GLN A 55 1.69 -10.38 25.58
N THR A 56 1.35 -10.32 26.86
CA THR A 56 2.21 -10.89 27.90
C THR A 56 2.07 -12.42 27.95
N PHE A 57 3.10 -13.10 28.43
CA PHE A 57 3.03 -14.55 28.67
C PHE A 57 1.88 -14.92 29.63
N GLU A 58 1.58 -14.07 30.60
CA GLU A 58 0.47 -14.26 31.54
C GLU A 58 -0.90 -14.21 30.84
N ASP A 59 -1.07 -13.30 29.88
CA ASP A 59 -2.30 -13.25 29.06
C ASP A 59 -2.42 -14.48 28.15
N PHE A 60 -1.31 -14.94 27.57
CA PHE A 60 -1.29 -16.18 26.78
C PHE A 60 -1.62 -17.41 27.63
N LYS A 61 -1.04 -17.50 28.83
CA LYS A 61 -1.31 -18.56 29.81
C LYS A 61 -2.78 -18.56 30.24
N ARG A 62 -3.37 -17.39 30.51
CA ARG A 62 -4.79 -17.26 30.88
C ARG A 62 -5.72 -17.75 29.77
N TRP A 63 -5.39 -17.45 28.52
CA TRP A 63 -6.18 -17.88 27.36
C TRP A 63 -6.01 -19.38 27.05
N SER A 64 -4.77 -19.89 27.10
CA SER A 64 -4.45 -21.29 26.81
C SER A 64 -4.98 -22.26 27.89
N ASN A 65 -4.94 -21.86 29.16
CA ASN A 65 -5.37 -22.69 30.29
C ASN A 65 -6.84 -22.50 30.71
N GLY A 66 -7.60 -21.63 30.05
CA GLY A 66 -9.04 -21.53 30.27
C GLY A 66 -9.56 -20.11 30.47
N ALA A 67 -9.95 -19.49 29.36
CA ALA A 67 -11.15 -18.67 29.34
C ALA A 67 -12.08 -19.29 28.29
N GLU A 68 -13.19 -19.88 28.76
CA GLU A 68 -14.35 -20.30 27.94
C GLU A 68 -14.18 -21.48 26.97
N LYS A 69 -13.77 -22.66 27.46
CA LYS A 69 -14.18 -23.92 26.78
C LYS A 69 -15.49 -24.41 27.42
N PRO A 70 -16.60 -24.57 26.67
CA PRO A 70 -17.86 -25.07 27.21
C PRO A 70 -17.63 -26.44 27.86
N GLN A 71 -18.31 -26.63 28.98
CA GLN A 71 -18.06 -27.61 30.05
C GLN A 71 -18.23 -29.09 29.67
N ASN A 72 -18.09 -29.46 28.39
CA ASN A 72 -18.49 -30.76 27.87
C ASN A 72 -17.46 -31.43 26.95
N SER A 73 -16.18 -31.33 27.28
CA SER A 73 -15.13 -32.07 26.59
C SER A 73 -14.16 -32.64 27.62
N GLY A 74 -14.09 -33.96 27.68
CA GLY A 74 -13.21 -34.69 28.58
C GLY A 74 -11.75 -34.29 28.39
N GLU A 75 -11.01 -34.41 29.50
CA GLU A 75 -9.56 -34.29 29.60
C GLU A 75 -8.99 -32.91 29.24
N THR A 76 -9.04 -32.00 30.21
CA THR A 76 -8.16 -30.83 30.26
C THR A 76 -6.73 -31.28 30.48
N GLN A 77 -6.01 -31.56 29.40
CA GLN A 77 -4.54 -31.59 29.42
C GLN A 77 -4.05 -30.19 29.78
N LYS A 78 -3.76 -29.98 31.07
CA LYS A 78 -2.97 -28.83 31.54
C LYS A 78 -1.56 -29.00 30.99
N TYR A 79 -1.24 -28.22 29.95
CA TYR A 79 0.14 -28.10 29.48
C TYR A 79 1.04 -27.66 30.64
N SER A 80 2.25 -28.20 30.71
CA SER A 80 3.23 -27.74 31.69
C SER A 80 3.61 -26.29 31.39
N GLU A 81 4.13 -25.55 32.39
CA GLU A 81 4.57 -24.17 32.16
C GLU A 81 5.66 -24.07 31.10
N GLU A 82 6.51 -25.09 31.00
CA GLU A 82 7.55 -25.20 29.98
C GLU A 82 6.97 -25.36 28.57
N GLU A 83 5.93 -26.19 28.42
CA GLU A 83 5.22 -26.37 27.15
C GLU A 83 4.49 -25.09 26.73
N LEU A 84 3.86 -24.38 27.68
CA LEU A 84 3.18 -23.11 27.43
C LEU A 84 4.17 -22.03 27.00
N LYS A 85 5.33 -21.95 27.65
CA LYS A 85 6.38 -21.00 27.27
C LYS A 85 6.91 -21.29 25.87
N LYS A 86 7.14 -22.56 25.55
CA LYS A 86 7.57 -22.97 24.21
C LYS A 86 6.54 -22.62 23.14
N GLN A 87 5.25 -22.83 23.41
CA GLN A 87 4.18 -22.44 22.48
C GLN A 87 4.09 -20.92 22.32
N TYR A 88 4.26 -20.16 23.40
CA TYR A 88 4.32 -18.71 23.36
C TYR A 88 5.49 -18.21 22.49
N ASP A 89 6.70 -18.72 22.72
CA ASP A 89 7.89 -18.32 21.95
C ASP A 89 7.72 -18.61 20.44
N VAL A 90 7.17 -19.78 20.10
CA VAL A 90 6.82 -20.14 18.70
C VAL A 90 5.78 -19.19 18.12
N MET A 91 4.75 -18.83 18.90
CA MET A 91 3.72 -17.89 18.47
C MET A 91 4.27 -16.50 18.20
N ILE A 92 5.15 -15.97 19.06
CA ILE A 92 5.81 -14.68 18.84
C ILE A 92 6.61 -14.69 17.54
N ALA A 93 7.42 -15.73 17.33
CA ALA A 93 8.24 -15.88 16.14
C ALA A 93 7.39 -15.96 14.86
N ASP A 94 6.31 -16.75 14.86
CA ASP A 94 5.40 -16.88 13.71
C ASP A 94 4.67 -15.55 13.41
N GLN A 95 4.32 -14.78 14.43
CA GLN A 95 3.71 -13.46 14.23
C GLN A 95 4.68 -12.44 13.63
N GLU A 96 5.92 -12.42 14.11
CA GLU A 96 6.98 -11.60 13.53
C GLU A 96 7.22 -11.95 12.06
N GLU A 97 7.35 -13.25 11.75
CA GLU A 97 7.54 -13.72 10.38
C GLU A 97 6.37 -13.33 9.47
N LYS A 98 5.13 -13.49 9.96
CA LYS A 98 3.93 -13.06 9.22
C LYS A 98 3.89 -11.55 9.00
N GLN A 99 4.29 -10.74 9.97
CA GLN A 99 4.39 -9.29 9.80
C GLN A 99 5.38 -8.93 8.70
N ILE A 100 6.59 -9.49 8.75
CA ILE A 100 7.63 -9.26 7.75
C ILE A 100 7.17 -9.73 6.36
N SER A 101 6.54 -10.90 6.26
CA SER A 101 6.02 -11.43 4.99
C SER A 101 4.93 -10.53 4.40
N ARG A 102 4.01 -10.02 5.24
CA ARG A 102 3.00 -9.05 4.82
C ARG A 102 3.63 -7.74 4.36
N ALA A 103 4.64 -7.25 5.08
CA ALA A 103 5.36 -6.04 4.73
C ALA A 103 6.08 -6.18 3.38
N LYS A 104 6.75 -7.32 3.11
CA LYS A 104 7.33 -7.64 1.80
C LYS A 104 6.29 -7.61 0.67
N ASN A 105 5.13 -8.21 0.89
CA ASN A 105 4.04 -8.17 -0.09
C ASN A 105 3.51 -6.75 -0.31
N SER A 106 3.39 -5.96 0.75
CA SER A 106 3.00 -4.55 0.67
C SER A 106 4.02 -3.74 -0.15
N LEU A 107 5.31 -3.94 0.11
CA LEU A 107 6.40 -3.28 -0.61
C LEU A 107 6.33 -3.53 -2.12
N ILE A 108 6.13 -4.79 -2.53
CA ILE A 108 5.98 -5.15 -3.95
C ILE A 108 4.76 -4.46 -4.57
N LYS A 109 3.62 -4.45 -3.85
CA LYS A 109 2.40 -3.77 -4.33
C LYS A 109 2.63 -2.27 -4.48
N SER A 110 3.31 -1.64 -3.52
CA SER A 110 3.66 -0.23 -3.57
C SER A 110 4.55 0.12 -4.76
N PHE A 111 5.50 -0.73 -5.12
CA PHE A 111 6.24 -0.56 -6.38
C PHE A 111 5.34 -0.66 -7.61
N GLY A 112 4.34 -1.54 -7.62
CA GLY A 112 3.32 -1.58 -8.67
C GLY A 112 2.62 -0.23 -8.86
N TRP A 113 2.24 0.43 -7.76
CA TRP A 113 1.64 1.76 -7.78
C TRP A 113 2.55 2.87 -8.31
N ILE A 114 3.87 2.68 -8.29
CA ILE A 114 4.85 3.64 -8.83
C ILE A 114 5.16 3.33 -10.29
N VAL A 115 5.45 2.07 -10.61
CA VAL A 115 5.94 1.64 -11.93
C VAL A 115 4.86 1.72 -13.00
N ILE A 116 3.60 1.41 -12.68
CA ILE A 116 2.48 1.43 -13.65
C ILE A 116 2.18 2.85 -14.18
N PRO A 117 2.02 3.89 -13.34
CA PRO A 117 1.74 5.24 -13.83
C PRO A 117 2.96 5.95 -14.43
N PHE A 118 4.18 5.49 -14.16
CA PHE A 118 5.40 6.17 -14.57
C PHE A 118 5.56 6.33 -16.11
N PRO A 119 5.34 5.29 -16.95
CA PRO A 119 5.37 5.45 -18.41
C PRO A 119 4.33 6.44 -18.93
N VAL A 120 3.13 6.45 -18.33
CA VAL A 120 2.05 7.39 -18.68
C VAL A 120 2.49 8.82 -18.36
N PHE A 121 3.01 9.04 -17.16
CA PHE A 121 3.52 10.33 -16.73
C PHE A 121 4.62 10.85 -17.67
N MET A 122 5.62 10.02 -17.99
CA MET A 122 6.71 10.37 -18.91
C MET A 122 6.21 10.77 -20.30
N TYR A 123 5.23 10.03 -20.84
CA TYR A 123 4.64 10.33 -22.14
C TYR A 123 3.94 11.70 -22.16
N PHE A 124 3.08 11.95 -21.18
CA PHE A 124 2.31 13.19 -21.10
C PHE A 124 3.17 14.40 -20.72
N GLN A 125 4.20 14.22 -19.88
CA GLN A 125 5.17 15.27 -19.58
C GLN A 125 5.93 15.70 -20.84
N LYS A 126 6.44 14.73 -21.63
CA LYS A 126 7.13 15.03 -22.89
C LYS A 126 6.22 15.73 -23.90
N SER A 127 4.93 15.37 -23.94
CA SER A 127 3.95 16.02 -24.80
C SER A 127 3.70 17.49 -24.43
N LEU A 128 3.84 17.86 -23.15
CA LEU A 128 3.73 19.25 -22.72
C LEU A 128 4.98 20.06 -23.05
N SER A 129 6.17 19.55 -22.75
CA SER A 129 7.43 20.28 -23.00
C SER A 129 7.62 20.61 -24.48
N LYS A 130 7.27 19.69 -25.39
CA LYS A 130 7.34 19.96 -26.83
C LYS A 130 6.42 21.11 -27.27
N LYS A 131 5.32 21.34 -26.55
CA LYS A 131 4.36 22.40 -26.86
C LYS A 131 4.86 23.77 -26.40
N GLU A 132 5.55 23.83 -25.26
CA GLU A 132 6.20 25.06 -24.78
C GLU A 132 7.35 25.50 -25.70
N ASP A 133 8.12 24.55 -26.25
CA ASP A 133 9.23 24.85 -27.17
C ASP A 133 8.80 25.37 -28.56
N THR A 134 7.52 25.25 -28.91
CA THR A 134 7.00 25.66 -30.23
C THR A 134 6.20 26.98 -30.17
N ILE A 135 6.14 27.63 -29.00
CA ILE A 135 5.48 28.92 -28.78
C ILE A 135 6.53 30.02 -28.65
#